data_AF-A0A7S1TFP9-F1
#
_entry.id   AF-A0A7S1TFP9-F1
#
_cell.length_a   1.000
_cell.length_b   1.000
_cell.length_c   1.000
_cell.angle_alpha   90.00
_cell.angle_beta   90.00
_cell.angle_gamma   90.00
#
_symmetry.space_group_name_H-M   'P 1'
#
loop_
_entity.id
_entity.type
_entity.pdbx_description
1 polymer ?
#
loop_
_entity_poly.entity_id
_entity_poly.type
_entity_poly.pdbx_seq_one_letter_code
_entity_poly.pdbx_strand_id
1 'polypeptide(L)'
;MYGVEILGAVALSATNVALAASVMYSLRKAAVAGRLGSETYRRLNLGLFANSLTAVVFILRHAIFFSPGALQVVVLANLLTAIVCLRIWSVSVRHENRNVAIAALVGVRRTFASLAGAVRPRNGTSLIYAVLFWLLASISGGAMFLPSPSQLSSGAPLVAAIRLWAAQQGFLHGAVLYSLKDASDRGRLSASTFRNLNLGLAVTFTLRSVIQGLVAMIVSLAIAVFGFYNYVFTATRPSS
;
A
#
# COMPACT_ATOMS: atom_id res chain seq x y z
N MET A 1 -14.06 -13.04 -18.99
CA MET A 1 -14.12 -12.48 -17.61
C MET A 1 -12.75 -12.03 -17.10
N TYR A 2 -11.68 -12.83 -17.26
CA TYR A 2 -10.32 -12.53 -16.78
C TYR A 2 -9.74 -11.14 -17.16
N GLY A 3 -10.10 -10.57 -18.31
CA GLY A 3 -9.57 -9.26 -18.74
C GLY A 3 -9.96 -8.08 -17.84
N VAL A 4 -11.20 -8.06 -17.35
CA VAL A 4 -11.71 -6.98 -16.46
C VAL A 4 -11.04 -7.07 -15.08
N GLU A 5 -10.77 -8.29 -14.63
CA GLU A 5 -10.13 -8.57 -13.34
C GLU A 5 -8.67 -8.09 -13.32
N ILE A 6 -7.93 -8.39 -14.39
CA ILE A 6 -6.54 -7.97 -14.56
C ILE A 6 -6.47 -6.44 -14.65
N LEU A 7 -7.36 -5.81 -15.42
CA LEU A 7 -7.42 -4.35 -15.54
C LEU A 7 -7.69 -3.69 -14.19
N GLY A 8 -8.64 -4.23 -13.41
CA GLY A 8 -8.95 -3.76 -12.05
C GLY A 8 -7.75 -3.87 -11.10
N ALA A 9 -7.05 -5.01 -11.11
CA ALA A 9 -5.85 -5.23 -10.29
C ALA A 9 -4.71 -4.27 -10.65
N VAL A 10 -4.47 -4.02 -11.94
CA VAL A 10 -3.45 -3.09 -12.42
C VAL A 10 -3.83 -1.65 -12.05
N ALA A 11 -5.09 -1.25 -12.26
CA ALA A 11 -5.57 0.08 -11.92
C ALA A 11 -5.47 0.35 -10.41
N LEU A 12 -5.84 -0.63 -9.57
CA LEU A 12 -5.69 -0.53 -8.12
C LEU A 12 -4.21 -0.39 -7.72
N SER A 13 -3.31 -1.18 -8.32
CA SER A 13 -1.88 -1.09 -8.04
C SER A 13 -1.28 0.27 -8.45
N ALA A 14 -1.77 0.86 -9.55
CA ALA A 14 -1.33 2.17 -10.02
C ALA A 14 -1.65 3.31 -9.03
N THR A 15 -2.69 3.18 -8.19
CA THR A 15 -3.03 4.22 -7.20
C THR A 15 -1.89 4.49 -6.21
N ASN A 16 -1.09 3.47 -5.87
CA ASN A 16 0.04 3.60 -4.95
C ASN A 16 1.20 4.42 -5.51
N VAL A 17 1.26 4.58 -6.84
CA VAL A 17 2.32 5.33 -7.50
C VAL A 17 2.27 6.81 -7.09
N ALA A 18 1.08 7.38 -6.91
CA ALA A 18 0.92 8.77 -6.48
C ALA A 18 1.54 8.99 -5.09
N LEU A 19 1.18 8.16 -4.11
CA LEU A 19 1.75 8.25 -2.77
C LEU A 19 3.27 8.00 -2.76
N ALA A 20 3.73 6.97 -3.47
CA ALA A 20 5.15 6.66 -3.58
C ALA A 20 5.93 7.82 -4.20
N ALA A 21 5.40 8.45 -5.26
CA ALA A 21 5.98 9.63 -5.88
C ALA A 21 6.05 10.82 -4.90
N SER A 22 5.00 11.08 -4.12
CA SER A 22 5.02 12.13 -3.09
C SER A 22 6.07 11.87 -2.01
N VAL A 23 6.25 10.61 -1.61
CA VAL A 23 7.29 10.21 -0.65
C VAL A 23 8.69 10.38 -1.26
N MET A 24 8.92 9.86 -2.47
CA MET A 24 10.20 9.98 -3.17
C MET A 24 10.58 11.45 -3.41
N TYR A 25 9.62 12.28 -3.80
CA TYR A 25 9.81 13.73 -3.95
C TYR A 25 10.21 14.38 -2.63
N SER A 26 9.56 14.00 -1.52
CA SER A 26 9.89 14.49 -0.18
C SER A 26 11.28 14.04 0.30
N LEU A 27 11.65 12.78 0.04
CA LEU A 27 12.98 12.24 0.33
C LEU A 27 14.07 12.93 -0.49
N ARG A 28 13.81 13.18 -1.79
CA ARG A 28 14.72 13.95 -2.65
C ARG A 28 14.95 15.36 -2.10
N LYS A 29 13.88 16.08 -1.73
CA LYS A 29 13.99 17.41 -1.11
C LYS A 29 14.75 17.38 0.21
N ALA A 30 14.55 16.33 1.01
CA ALA A 30 15.30 16.14 2.25
C ALA A 30 16.79 15.87 1.99
N ALA A 31 17.12 15.10 0.96
CA ALA A 31 18.49 14.79 0.56
C ALA A 31 19.25 16.05 0.17
N VAL A 32 18.66 16.86 -0.72
CA VAL A 32 19.25 18.15 -1.15
C VAL A 32 19.46 19.10 0.03
N ALA A 33 18.56 19.07 1.02
CA ALA A 33 18.66 19.91 2.22
C ALA A 33 19.51 19.30 3.34
N GLY A 34 20.17 18.15 3.15
CA GLY A 34 20.95 17.48 4.20
C GLY A 34 20.14 16.97 5.40
N ARG A 35 18.82 16.77 5.23
CA ARG A 35 17.87 16.40 6.30
C ARG A 35 17.49 14.92 6.31
N LEU A 36 18.05 14.08 5.44
CA LEU A 36 17.70 12.64 5.38
C LEU A 36 17.87 11.89 6.71
N GLY A 37 18.75 12.38 7.60
CA GLY A 37 18.92 11.82 8.95
C GLY A 37 17.72 12.03 9.88
N SER A 38 16.74 12.88 9.53
CA SER A 38 15.58 13.07 10.40
C SER A 38 14.72 11.81 10.47
N GLU A 39 14.17 11.57 11.65
CA GLU A 39 13.32 10.41 11.95
C GLU A 39 12.12 10.30 10.99
N THR A 40 11.51 11.41 10.58
CA THR A 40 10.40 11.42 9.61
C THR A 40 10.82 10.80 8.27
N TYR A 41 11.95 11.23 7.71
CA TYR A 41 12.41 10.71 6.40
C TYR A 41 12.91 9.26 6.51
N ARG A 42 13.51 8.88 7.64
CA ARG A 42 13.87 7.48 7.90
C ARG A 42 12.64 6.57 7.91
N ARG A 43 11.56 6.98 8.58
CA ARG A 43 10.28 6.25 8.61
C ARG A 43 9.64 6.14 7.24
N LEU A 44 9.61 7.24 6.48
CA LEU A 44 9.06 7.25 5.12
C LEU A 44 9.83 6.31 4.19
N ASN A 45 11.16 6.33 4.26
CA ASN A 45 12.01 5.43 3.48
C ASN A 45 11.86 3.96 3.93
N LEU A 46 11.70 3.71 5.23
CA LEU A 46 11.39 2.37 5.74
C LEU A 46 10.00 1.89 5.29
N GLY A 47 9.02 2.78 5.18
CA GLY A 47 7.70 2.50 4.63
C GLY A 47 7.76 2.06 3.16
N LEU A 48 8.56 2.75 2.34
CA LEU A 48 8.81 2.33 0.95
C LEU A 48 9.51 0.97 0.87
N PHE A 49 10.54 0.75 1.69
CA PHE A 49 11.23 -0.53 1.79
C PHE A 49 10.26 -1.67 2.15
N ALA A 50 9.47 -1.50 3.22
CA ALA A 50 8.53 -2.50 3.69
C ALA A 50 7.41 -2.77 2.68
N ASN A 51 6.94 -1.74 1.99
CA ASN A 51 5.96 -1.87 0.90
C ASN A 51 6.51 -2.73 -0.25
N SER A 52 7.73 -2.44 -0.71
CA SER A 52 8.37 -3.22 -1.78
C SER A 52 8.69 -4.65 -1.37
N LEU A 53 9.15 -4.87 -0.13
CA LEU A 53 9.43 -6.22 0.36
C LEU A 53 8.15 -7.05 0.50
N THR A 54 7.08 -6.45 1.01
CA THR A 54 5.76 -7.10 1.12
C THR A 54 5.21 -7.46 -0.25
N ALA A 55 5.41 -6.60 -1.26
CA ALA A 55 5.08 -6.89 -2.64
C ALA A 55 5.77 -8.17 -3.12
N VAL A 56 7.10 -8.28 -2.92
CA VAL A 56 7.87 -9.47 -3.31
C VAL A 56 7.35 -10.72 -2.62
N VAL A 57 7.21 -10.69 -1.29
CA VAL A 57 6.74 -11.85 -0.51
C VAL A 57 5.38 -12.33 -0.98
N PHE A 58 4.45 -11.40 -1.20
CA PHE A 58 3.11 -11.75 -1.64
C PHE A 58 3.11 -12.30 -3.06
N ILE A 59 3.84 -11.66 -3.99
CA ILE A 59 3.94 -12.10 -5.38
C ILE A 59 4.52 -13.52 -5.45
N LEU A 60 5.58 -13.80 -4.67
CA LEU A 60 6.17 -15.14 -4.60
C LEU A 60 5.18 -16.17 -4.02
N ARG A 61 4.43 -15.80 -2.97
CA ARG A 61 3.38 -16.67 -2.40
C ARG A 61 2.28 -17.02 -3.40
N HIS A 62 2.03 -16.14 -4.36
CA HIS A 62 0.96 -16.26 -5.37
C HIS A 62 1.51 -16.46 -6.78
N ALA A 63 2.75 -16.93 -6.91
CA ALA A 63 3.47 -17.01 -8.18
C ALA A 63 2.73 -17.83 -9.26
N ILE A 64 1.93 -18.82 -8.84
CA ILE A 64 1.10 -19.66 -9.71
C ILE A 64 0.08 -18.87 -10.56
N PHE A 65 -0.26 -17.64 -10.16
CA PHE A 65 -1.23 -16.79 -10.86
C PHE A 65 -0.59 -15.80 -11.85
N PHE A 66 0.74 -15.77 -11.95
CA PHE A 66 1.46 -14.83 -12.80
C PHE A 66 2.19 -15.56 -13.93
N SER A 67 2.27 -14.94 -15.11
CA SER A 67 3.16 -15.45 -16.16
C SER A 67 4.62 -15.30 -15.72
N PRO A 68 5.53 -16.22 -16.11
CA PRO A 68 6.92 -16.18 -15.68
C PRO A 68 7.62 -14.84 -15.97
N GLY A 69 7.35 -14.24 -17.14
CA GLY A 69 7.91 -12.94 -17.50
C GLY A 69 7.39 -11.79 -16.63
N ALA A 70 6.09 -11.74 -16.36
CA ALA A 70 5.51 -10.71 -15.49
C ALA A 70 6.02 -10.85 -14.04
N LEU A 71 6.12 -12.09 -13.56
CA LEU A 71 6.66 -12.41 -12.24
C LEU A 71 8.09 -11.86 -12.08
N GLN A 72 8.98 -12.17 -13.04
CA GLN A 72 10.38 -11.73 -13.00
C GLN A 72 10.51 -10.21 -12.97
N VAL A 73 9.79 -9.50 -13.86
CA VAL A 73 9.88 -8.04 -13.95
C VAL A 73 9.40 -7.37 -12.67
N VAL A 74 8.24 -7.78 -12.14
CA VAL A 74 7.66 -7.12 -10.95
C VAL A 74 8.47 -7.46 -9.69
N VAL A 75 8.94 -8.69 -9.54
CA VAL A 75 9.83 -9.08 -8.42
C VAL A 75 11.13 -8.29 -8.49
N LEU A 76 11.77 -8.22 -9.65
CA LEU A 76 13.02 -7.48 -9.83
C LEU A 76 12.84 -5.99 -9.54
N ALA A 77 11.78 -5.36 -10.06
CA ALA A 77 11.49 -3.95 -9.81
C ALA A 77 11.31 -3.64 -8.31
N ASN A 78 10.60 -4.50 -7.58
CA ASN A 78 10.40 -4.32 -6.14
C ASN A 78 11.67 -4.63 -5.33
N LEU A 79 12.46 -5.63 -5.71
CA LEU A 79 13.75 -5.92 -5.08
C LEU A 79 14.73 -4.75 -5.27
N LEU A 80 14.85 -4.22 -6.48
CA LEU A 80 15.68 -3.05 -6.75
C LEU A 80 15.22 -1.85 -5.92
N THR A 81 13.91 -1.61 -5.85
CA THR A 81 13.34 -0.54 -5.00
C THR A 81 13.70 -0.74 -3.52
N ALA A 82 13.58 -1.97 -3.00
CA ALA A 82 13.95 -2.30 -1.63
C ALA A 82 15.45 -2.10 -1.37
N ILE A 83 16.32 -2.52 -2.29
CA ILE A 83 17.77 -2.33 -2.20
C ILE A 83 18.12 -0.85 -2.18
N VAL A 84 17.52 -0.04 -3.06
CA VAL A 84 17.73 1.41 -3.11
C VAL A 84 17.28 2.06 -1.80
N CYS A 85 16.09 1.73 -1.29
CA CYS A 85 15.61 2.23 0.00
C CYS A 85 16.55 1.83 1.14
N LEU A 86 17.01 0.58 1.18
CA LEU A 86 17.95 0.11 2.20
C LEU A 86 19.29 0.87 2.12
N ARG A 87 19.77 1.17 0.91
CA ARG A 87 20.99 1.96 0.72
C ARG A 87 20.82 3.39 1.23
N ILE A 88 19.73 4.07 0.85
CA ILE A 88 19.41 5.43 1.34
C ILE A 88 19.32 5.44 2.87
N TRP A 89 18.66 4.44 3.44
CA TRP A 89 18.56 4.28 4.89
C TRP A 89 19.94 4.13 5.53
N SER A 90 20.80 3.26 5.00
CA SER A 90 22.14 3.04 5.53
C SER A 90 22.99 4.32 5.52
N VAL A 91 22.89 5.14 4.48
CA VAL A 91 23.58 6.43 4.38
C VAL A 91 23.04 7.40 5.43
N SER A 92 21.71 7.42 5.64
CA SER A 92 21.09 8.29 6.65
C SER A 92 21.51 7.96 8.08
N VAL A 93 21.96 6.72 8.35
CA VAL A 93 22.28 6.21 9.69
C VAL A 93 23.78 6.14 9.97
N ARG A 94 24.63 6.04 8.94
CA ARG A 94 26.10 6.05 9.09
C ARG A 94 26.64 7.28 9.82
N HIS A 95 25.90 8.39 9.79
CA HIS A 95 26.25 9.59 10.56
C HIS A 95 26.08 9.41 12.09
N GLU A 96 25.32 8.41 12.55
CA GLU A 96 25.04 8.17 13.97
C GLU A 96 25.76 6.94 14.55
N ASN A 97 26.09 5.92 13.75
CA ASN A 97 26.69 4.68 14.25
C ASN A 97 27.50 3.92 13.18
N ARG A 98 28.65 3.34 13.58
CA ARG A 98 29.53 2.55 12.68
C ARG A 98 28.95 1.17 12.30
N ASN A 99 28.07 0.58 13.12
CA ASN A 99 27.50 -0.76 12.87
C ASN A 99 26.11 -0.70 12.22
N VAL A 100 26.05 -0.84 10.90
CA VAL A 100 24.82 -0.74 10.09
C VAL A 100 23.75 -1.77 10.50
N ALA A 101 24.15 -3.01 10.80
CA ALA A 101 23.21 -4.08 11.18
C ALA A 101 22.52 -3.81 12.53
N ILE A 102 23.28 -3.41 13.54
CA ILE A 102 22.74 -3.02 14.85
C ILE A 102 21.83 -1.81 14.70
N ALA A 103 22.26 -0.83 13.91
CA ALA A 103 21.45 0.35 13.69
C ALA A 103 20.13 0.02 12.97
N ALA A 104 20.12 -0.97 12.07
CA ALA A 104 18.90 -1.43 11.39
C ALA A 104 17.94 -2.08 12.37
N LEU A 105 18.42 -3.00 13.21
CA LEU A 105 17.63 -3.61 14.28
C LEU A 105 17.08 -2.57 15.26
N VAL A 106 17.91 -1.61 15.68
CA VAL A 106 17.49 -0.51 16.55
C VAL A 106 16.47 0.38 15.85
N GLY A 107 16.64 0.68 14.56
CA GLY A 107 15.70 1.46 13.76
C GLY A 107 14.34 0.79 13.63
N VAL A 108 14.33 -0.51 13.35
CA VAL A 108 13.11 -1.33 13.32
C VAL A 108 12.44 -1.34 14.69
N ARG A 109 13.19 -1.63 15.77
CA ARG A 109 12.67 -1.62 17.15
C ARG A 109 12.11 -0.24 17.53
N ARG A 110 12.80 0.86 17.19
CA ARG A 110 12.33 2.22 17.43
C ARG A 110 11.07 2.53 16.64
N THR A 111 10.99 2.05 15.40
CA THR A 111 9.77 2.16 14.58
C THR A 111 8.60 1.46 15.28
N PHE A 112 8.78 0.21 15.73
CA PHE A 112 7.75 -0.52 16.48
C PHE A 112 7.40 0.16 17.82
N ALA A 113 8.38 0.62 18.58
CA ALA A 113 8.13 1.37 19.81
C ALA A 113 7.36 2.67 19.53
N SER A 114 7.62 3.31 18.39
CA SER A 114 6.92 4.51 17.96
C SER A 114 5.45 4.24 17.58
N LEU A 115 5.10 3.01 17.18
CA LEU A 115 3.72 2.61 16.93
C LEU A 115 2.85 2.67 18.20
N ALA A 116 3.42 2.49 19.39
CA ALA A 116 2.69 2.75 20.64
C ALA A 116 2.27 4.23 20.75
N GLY A 117 3.09 5.13 20.21
CA GLY A 117 2.75 6.55 20.05
C GLY A 117 1.61 6.79 19.06
N ALA A 118 1.28 5.86 18.16
CA ALA A 118 0.12 5.98 17.28
C ALA A 118 -1.21 5.87 18.06
N VAL A 119 -1.20 5.24 19.25
CA VAL A 119 -2.39 5.03 20.08
C VAL A 119 -2.81 6.29 20.85
N ARG A 120 -1.91 7.27 21.02
CA ARG A 120 -2.16 8.47 21.84
C ARG A 120 -2.12 9.74 20.98
N PRO A 121 -3.23 10.15 20.33
CA PRO A 121 -3.31 11.43 19.62
C PRO A 121 -3.38 12.60 20.62
N ARG A 122 -2.77 13.74 20.28
CA ARG A 122 -2.78 14.95 21.15
C ARG A 122 -3.81 16.00 20.74
N ASN A 123 -4.40 15.88 19.55
CA ASN A 123 -5.41 16.79 19.03
C ASN A 123 -6.34 16.06 18.03
N GLY A 124 -7.43 16.72 17.64
CA GLY A 124 -8.44 16.13 16.74
C GLY A 124 -7.90 15.70 15.37
N THR A 125 -7.02 16.50 14.76
CA THR A 125 -6.41 16.16 13.47
C THR A 125 -5.50 14.93 13.58
N SER A 126 -4.72 14.83 14.65
CA SER A 126 -3.88 13.66 14.96
C SER A 126 -4.73 12.41 15.21
N LEU A 127 -5.90 12.55 15.85
CA LEU A 127 -6.84 11.44 16.04
C LEU A 127 -7.31 10.88 14.69
N ILE A 128 -7.67 11.74 13.73
CA ILE A 128 -8.09 11.30 12.39
C ILE A 128 -6.99 10.46 11.72
N TYR A 129 -5.74 10.93 11.74
CA TYR A 129 -4.63 10.17 11.16
C TYR A 129 -4.35 8.87 11.90
N ALA A 130 -4.50 8.85 13.23
CA ALA A 130 -4.35 7.63 14.03
C ALA A 130 -5.43 6.58 13.71
N VAL A 131 -6.69 7.00 13.60
CA VAL A 131 -7.81 6.11 13.22
C VAL A 131 -7.58 5.54 11.82
N LEU A 132 -7.23 6.39 10.85
CA LEU A 132 -6.93 5.93 9.48
C LEU A 132 -5.74 4.96 9.45
N PHE A 133 -4.70 5.22 10.25
CA PHE A 133 -3.55 4.33 10.38
C PHE A 133 -3.96 2.94 10.86
N TRP A 134 -4.72 2.86 11.96
CA TRP A 134 -5.16 1.58 12.52
C TRP A 134 -6.15 0.84 11.62
N LEU A 135 -7.05 1.57 10.95
CA LEU A 135 -7.97 0.99 9.98
C LEU A 135 -7.23 0.34 8.82
N LEU A 136 -6.28 1.05 8.20
CA LEU A 136 -5.50 0.50 7.09
C LEU A 136 -4.57 -0.62 7.53
N ALA A 137 -3.92 -0.48 8.70
CA ALA A 137 -3.09 -1.54 9.25
C ALA A 137 -3.89 -2.83 9.50
N SER A 138 -5.12 -2.70 10.00
CA SER A 138 -6.02 -3.84 10.24
C SER A 138 -6.46 -4.50 8.94
N ILE A 139 -6.82 -3.70 7.92
CA ILE A 139 -7.18 -4.21 6.58
C ILE A 139 -5.99 -4.94 5.96
N SER A 140 -4.80 -4.37 6.02
CA SER A 140 -3.59 -5.00 5.46
C SER A 140 -3.18 -6.26 6.21
N GLY A 141 -3.23 -6.25 7.54
CA GLY A 141 -2.99 -7.43 8.36
C GLY A 141 -4.01 -8.53 8.04
N GLY A 142 -5.29 -8.18 7.96
CA GLY A 142 -6.35 -9.10 7.55
C GLY A 142 -6.08 -9.72 6.17
N ALA A 143 -5.70 -8.91 5.19
CA ALA A 143 -5.39 -9.38 3.84
C ALA A 143 -4.17 -10.32 3.77
N MET A 144 -3.18 -10.14 4.63
CA MET A 144 -1.96 -10.97 4.67
C MET A 144 -2.16 -12.30 5.39
N PHE A 145 -2.85 -12.26 6.54
CA PHE A 145 -2.86 -13.35 7.51
C PHE A 145 -4.16 -14.15 7.54
N LEU A 146 -5.31 -13.57 7.15
CA LEU A 146 -6.56 -14.34 7.16
C LEU A 146 -6.58 -15.35 6.01
N PRO A 147 -6.98 -16.61 6.24
CA PRO A 147 -7.14 -17.60 5.19
C PRO A 147 -8.12 -17.10 4.12
N SER A 148 -7.89 -17.49 2.85
CA SER A 148 -8.81 -17.13 1.77
C SER A 148 -9.85 -18.23 1.61
N PRO A 149 -11.15 -17.94 1.80
CA PRO A 149 -12.20 -18.92 1.51
C PRO A 149 -12.20 -19.33 0.02
N SER A 150 -11.58 -18.51 -0.84
CA SER A 150 -11.46 -18.73 -2.29
C SER A 150 -10.36 -19.71 -2.72
N GLN A 151 -9.62 -20.36 -1.81
CA GLN A 151 -8.70 -21.45 -2.22
C GLN A 151 -9.45 -22.65 -2.83
N LEU A 152 -10.79 -22.64 -2.77
CA LEU A 152 -11.66 -23.70 -3.28
C LEU A 152 -12.50 -23.29 -4.53
N SER A 153 -12.35 -22.07 -5.07
CA SER A 153 -13.21 -21.60 -6.18
C SER A 153 -12.45 -20.94 -7.34
N SER A 154 -13.05 -21.00 -8.53
CA SER A 154 -12.52 -20.54 -9.83
C SER A 154 -12.20 -19.03 -9.95
N GLY A 155 -12.44 -18.23 -8.91
CA GLY A 155 -12.10 -16.79 -8.84
C GLY A 155 -10.76 -16.46 -8.17
N ALA A 156 -9.90 -17.46 -7.96
CA ALA A 156 -8.67 -17.35 -7.17
C ALA A 156 -7.70 -16.21 -7.56
N PRO A 157 -7.46 -15.86 -8.85
CA PRO A 157 -6.48 -14.84 -9.23
C PRO A 157 -6.88 -13.41 -8.83
N LEU A 158 -8.14 -13.02 -9.06
CA LEU A 158 -8.62 -11.68 -8.71
C LEU A 158 -8.61 -11.46 -7.20
N VAL A 159 -9.08 -12.45 -6.43
CA VAL A 159 -9.09 -12.38 -4.97
C VAL A 159 -7.65 -12.28 -4.43
N ALA A 160 -6.71 -13.03 -5.01
CA ALA A 160 -5.30 -12.90 -4.70
C ALA A 160 -4.76 -11.50 -5.03
N ALA A 161 -5.10 -10.93 -6.18
CA ALA A 161 -4.66 -9.59 -6.56
C ALA A 161 -5.23 -8.48 -5.66
N ILE A 162 -6.52 -8.57 -5.28
CA ILE A 162 -7.15 -7.64 -4.33
C ILE A 162 -6.48 -7.74 -2.95
N ARG A 163 -6.15 -8.95 -2.51
CA ARG A 163 -5.43 -9.18 -1.24
C ARG A 163 -3.99 -8.67 -1.30
N LEU A 164 -3.27 -8.87 -2.41
CA LEU A 164 -1.93 -8.32 -2.63
C LEU A 164 -1.96 -6.82 -2.42
N TRP A 165 -2.89 -6.21 -3.13
CA TRP A 165 -3.07 -4.78 -3.11
C TRP A 165 -3.41 -4.31 -1.70
N ALA A 166 -4.41 -4.90 -1.05
CA ALA A 166 -4.82 -4.54 0.31
C ALA A 166 -3.68 -4.72 1.33
N ALA A 167 -2.85 -5.76 1.19
CA ALA A 167 -1.68 -5.99 2.01
C ALA A 167 -0.60 -4.90 1.83
N GLN A 168 -0.32 -4.50 0.59
CA GLN A 168 0.66 -3.45 0.29
C GLN A 168 0.27 -2.08 0.86
N GLN A 169 -1.03 -1.75 0.84
CA GLN A 169 -1.53 -0.43 1.28
C GLN A 169 -1.01 -0.02 2.66
N GLY A 170 -1.05 -0.94 3.63
CA GLY A 170 -0.84 -0.63 5.05
C GLY A 170 0.57 -0.16 5.37
N PHE A 171 1.59 -0.61 4.66
CA PHE A 171 2.98 -0.24 4.97
C PHE A 171 3.29 1.19 4.56
N LEU A 172 3.07 1.54 3.29
CA LEU A 172 3.36 2.89 2.81
C LEU A 172 2.37 3.92 3.37
N HIS A 173 1.07 3.60 3.34
CA HIS A 173 0.06 4.50 3.92
C HIS A 173 0.25 4.64 5.41
N GLY A 174 0.56 3.54 6.11
CA GLY A 174 0.84 3.57 7.53
C GLY A 174 2.02 4.48 7.87
N ALA A 175 3.14 4.38 7.14
CA ALA A 175 4.29 5.26 7.34
C ALA A 175 3.96 6.74 7.10
N VAL A 176 3.16 7.05 6.07
CA VAL A 176 2.76 8.43 5.77
C VAL A 176 1.75 8.97 6.80
N LEU A 177 0.71 8.21 7.12
CA LEU A 177 -0.31 8.59 8.12
C LEU A 177 0.31 8.78 9.50
N TYR A 178 1.22 7.90 9.90
CA TYR A 178 1.96 8.05 11.15
C TYR A 178 2.85 9.30 11.15
N SER A 179 3.49 9.62 10.01
CA SER A 179 4.27 10.85 9.86
C SER A 179 3.40 12.11 9.92
N LEU A 180 2.19 12.07 9.34
CA LEU A 180 1.23 13.18 9.41
C LEU A 180 0.61 13.34 10.80
N LYS A 181 0.36 12.22 11.50
CA LYS A 181 -0.01 12.23 12.92
C LYS A 181 1.04 12.94 13.75
N ASP A 182 2.30 12.53 13.66
CA ASP A 182 3.41 13.13 14.42
C ASP A 182 3.61 14.61 14.08
N ALA A 183 3.45 14.98 12.80
CA ALA A 183 3.48 16.38 12.37
C ALA A 183 2.32 17.20 12.97
N SER A 184 1.13 16.61 13.01
CA SER A 184 -0.05 17.23 13.60
C SER A 184 0.10 17.41 15.12
N ASP A 185 0.61 16.40 15.83
CA ASP A 185 0.89 16.46 17.27
C ASP A 185 1.90 17.57 17.64
N ARG A 186 2.79 17.93 16.70
CA ARG A 186 3.82 18.96 16.88
C ARG A 186 3.46 20.32 16.27
N GLY A 187 2.26 20.49 15.71
CA GLY A 187 1.84 21.73 15.05
C GLY A 187 2.63 22.06 13.77
N ARG A 188 3.21 21.06 13.09
CA ARG A 188 4.08 21.22 11.90
C ARG A 188 3.40 20.85 10.59
N LEU A 189 2.09 20.56 10.60
CA LEU A 189 1.36 20.09 9.41
C LEU A 189 1.40 21.07 8.23
N SER A 190 1.64 22.35 8.49
CA SER A 190 1.78 23.40 7.48
C SER A 190 3.08 23.34 6.68
N ALA A 191 4.09 22.56 7.11
CA ALA A 191 5.34 22.44 6.37
C ALA A 191 5.12 21.78 4.99
N SER A 192 5.90 22.21 3.99
CA SER A 192 5.74 21.78 2.60
C SER A 192 5.82 20.26 2.41
N THR A 193 6.67 19.56 3.19
CA THR A 193 6.72 18.09 3.19
C THR A 193 5.37 17.48 3.57
N PHE A 194 4.74 17.93 4.65
CA PHE A 194 3.47 17.35 5.11
C PHE A 194 2.30 17.74 4.22
N ARG A 195 2.29 18.95 3.65
CA ARG A 195 1.34 19.33 2.60
C ARG A 195 1.42 18.40 1.39
N ASN A 196 2.62 18.09 0.92
CA ASN A 196 2.83 17.17 -0.21
C ASN A 196 2.42 15.73 0.11
N LEU A 197 2.72 15.26 1.32
CA LEU A 197 2.30 13.93 1.77
C LEU A 197 0.79 13.83 1.91
N ASN A 198 0.13 14.86 2.44
CA ASN A 198 -1.32 14.91 2.56
C ASN A 198 -1.99 14.97 1.19
N LEU A 199 -1.44 15.75 0.24
CA LEU A 199 -1.89 15.77 -1.15
C LEU A 199 -1.72 14.40 -1.82
N GLY A 200 -0.56 13.76 -1.63
CA GLY A 200 -0.31 12.41 -2.14
C GLY A 200 -1.31 11.38 -1.62
N LEU A 201 -1.64 11.43 -0.33
CA LEU A 201 -2.68 10.59 0.27
C LEU A 201 -4.07 10.90 -0.30
N ALA A 202 -4.43 12.18 -0.41
CA ALA A 202 -5.72 12.59 -0.94
C ALA A 202 -5.91 12.12 -2.39
N VAL A 203 -4.91 12.34 -3.24
CA VAL A 203 -4.92 11.85 -4.64
C VAL A 203 -5.04 10.33 -4.68
N THR A 204 -4.29 9.62 -3.84
CA THR A 204 -4.32 8.15 -3.78
C THR A 204 -5.71 7.63 -3.36
N PHE A 205 -6.32 8.21 -2.32
CA PHE A 205 -7.67 7.82 -1.88
C PHE A 205 -8.76 8.20 -2.89
N THR A 206 -8.65 9.35 -3.55
CA THR A 206 -9.59 9.76 -4.60
C THR A 206 -9.51 8.82 -5.79
N LEU A 207 -8.32 8.59 -6.34
CA LEU A 207 -8.12 7.66 -7.47
C LEU A 207 -8.62 6.26 -7.12
N ARG A 208 -8.34 5.79 -5.90
CA ARG A 208 -8.85 4.52 -5.40
C ARG A 208 -10.36 4.48 -5.36
N SER A 209 -11.00 5.49 -4.78
CA SER A 209 -12.47 5.53 -4.65
C SER A 209 -13.15 5.53 -6.01
N VAL A 210 -12.59 6.28 -6.97
CA VAL A 210 -13.06 6.29 -8.37
C VAL A 210 -12.89 4.92 -9.02
N ILE A 211 -11.71 4.31 -8.94
CA ILE A 211 -11.46 2.98 -9.54
C ILE A 211 -12.37 1.92 -8.92
N GLN A 212 -12.54 1.94 -7.59
CA GLN A 212 -13.42 1.00 -6.90
C GLN A 212 -14.89 1.19 -7.30
N GLY A 213 -15.35 2.43 -7.41
CA GLY A 213 -16.70 2.75 -7.88
C GLY A 213 -16.94 2.27 -9.31
N LEU A 214 -15.99 2.50 -10.22
CA LEU A 214 -16.06 2.04 -11.60
C LEU A 214 -16.08 0.50 -11.70
N VAL A 215 -15.22 -0.19 -10.95
CA VAL A 215 -15.20 -1.66 -10.92
C VAL A 215 -16.52 -2.21 -10.38
N ALA A 216 -17.05 -1.65 -9.28
CA ALA A 216 -18.33 -2.07 -8.71
C ALA A 216 -19.49 -1.88 -9.70
N MET A 217 -19.51 -0.75 -10.41
CA MET A 217 -20.51 -0.47 -11.44
C MET A 217 -20.44 -1.48 -12.60
N ILE A 218 -19.25 -1.77 -13.12
CA ILE A 218 -19.04 -2.73 -14.23
C ILE A 218 -19.47 -4.14 -13.80
N VAL A 219 -19.09 -4.57 -12.60
CA VAL A 219 -19.48 -5.89 -12.07
C VAL A 219 -21.00 -5.99 -11.92
N SER A 220 -21.65 -4.95 -11.38
CA SER A 220 -23.10 -4.92 -11.21
C SER A 220 -23.83 -4.99 -12.55
N LEU A 221 -23.35 -4.26 -13.56
CA LEU A 221 -23.89 -4.32 -14.92
C LEU A 221 -23.73 -5.71 -15.54
N ALA A 222 -22.57 -6.35 -15.38
CA ALA A 222 -22.31 -7.69 -15.90
C ALA A 222 -23.24 -8.73 -15.27
N ILE A 223 -23.48 -8.65 -13.96
CA ILE A 223 -24.42 -9.53 -13.25
C ILE A 223 -25.85 -9.31 -13.76
N ALA A 224 -26.28 -8.06 -13.94
CA ALA A 224 -27.62 -7.75 -14.44
C ALA A 224 -27.84 -8.29 -15.87
N VAL A 225 -26.86 -8.10 -16.77
CA VAL A 225 -26.94 -8.60 -18.16
C VAL A 225 -26.96 -10.13 -18.20
N PHE A 226 -26.11 -10.79 -17.41
CA PHE A 226 -26.08 -12.26 -17.35
C PHE A 226 -27.35 -12.83 -16.73
N GLY A 227 -27.86 -12.20 -15.67
CA GLY A 227 -29.14 -12.56 -15.05
C GLY A 227 -30.31 -12.44 -16.03
N PHE A 228 -30.38 -11.33 -16.78
CA PHE A 228 -31.38 -11.14 -17.82
C PHE A 228 -31.28 -12.19 -18.94
N TYR A 229 -30.07 -12.46 -19.42
CA TYR A 229 -29.84 -13.47 -20.45
C TYR A 229 -30.31 -14.86 -20.00
N ASN A 230 -29.95 -15.28 -18.79
CA ASN A 230 -30.40 -16.57 -18.23
C ASN A 230 -31.91 -16.62 -18.02
N TYR A 231 -32.52 -15.52 -17.58
CA TYR A 231 -33.97 -15.43 -17.43
C TYR A 231 -34.68 -15.64 -18.78
N VAL A 232 -34.24 -14.95 -19.83
CA VAL A 232 -34.80 -15.11 -21.18
C VAL A 232 -34.61 -16.53 -21.70
N PHE A 233 -33.42 -17.11 -21.54
CA PHE A 233 -33.12 -18.44 -22.04
C PHE A 233 -33.87 -19.57 -21.29
N THR A 234 -34.11 -19.40 -19.99
CA THR A 234 -34.90 -20.36 -19.21
C THR A 234 -36.39 -20.24 -19.50
N ALA A 235 -36.89 -19.03 -19.73
CA ALA A 235 -38.29 -18.80 -20.10
C ALA A 235 -38.67 -19.37 -21.48
N THR A 236 -37.71 -19.52 -22.41
CA THR A 236 -37.96 -20.03 -23.76
C THR A 236 -37.73 -21.53 -23.91
N ARG A 237 -37.33 -22.25 -22.85
CA ARG A 237 -37.21 -23.72 -22.92
C ARG A 237 -38.61 -24.36 -22.91
N PRO A 238 -39.00 -25.11 -23.95
CA PRO A 238 -40.28 -25.83 -23.95
C PRO A 238 -40.29 -26.87 -22.84
N SER A 239 -41.41 -26.95 -22.11
CA SER A 239 -41.65 -27.99 -21.10
C SER A 239 -41.85 -29.33 -21.81
N SER A 240 -40.80 -30.14 -21.85
CA SER A 240 -40.86 -31.54 -22.29
C SER A 240 -41.57 -32.42 -21.26
#